data_AF-A0A7C7WHC5-F1
#
_entry.id   AF-A0A7C7WHC5-F1
#
_cell.length_a   1.000
_cell.length_b   1.000
_cell.length_c   1.000
_cell.angle_alpha   90.00
_cell.angle_beta   90.00
_cell.angle_gamma   90.00
#
_symmetry.space_group_name_H-M   'P 1'
#
loop_
_entity.id
_entity.type
_entity.pdbx_description
1 polymer ?
#
loop_
_entity_poly.entity_id
_entity_poly.type
_entity_poly.pdbx_seq_one_letter_code
_entity_poly.pdbx_strand_id
1 'polypeptide(L)'
;MKKGSPWLRSPLILGLSLWFLASIPLAWAAGETGTFQGLGPHAAVYGTLDGESVRYTGGTMNFQLSGGGLAPTFCTDLRHHVRSGDMFVTSDEVMPCAIRWLLLHYPPRLSGYAPWPDRADTLSDVNQEMAARQAAVWHFSDGFHPDGSTTIGERAWAIINAVPADPCGADLPVMTITPASAVNPINTTQLFTVTVTQG
;
A
#
# COMPACT_ATOMS: atom_id res chain seq x y z
N MET A 1 13.22 25.49 -73.22
CA MET A 1 13.00 26.96 -73.34
C MET A 1 12.60 27.46 -71.95
N LYS A 2 13.49 27.96 -71.09
CA LYS A 2 14.13 29.30 -71.05
C LYS A 2 13.13 30.46 -71.23
N LYS A 3 12.81 31.13 -70.12
CA LYS A 3 12.46 32.56 -69.88
C LYS A 3 11.82 32.58 -68.47
N GLY A 4 12.16 33.38 -67.49
CA GLY A 4 13.06 34.52 -67.32
C GLY A 4 12.62 35.19 -66.01
N SER A 5 13.56 35.37 -65.08
CA SER A 5 13.49 36.26 -63.90
C SER A 5 13.36 37.74 -64.37
N PRO A 6 13.38 38.83 -63.56
CA PRO A 6 13.56 38.98 -62.09
C PRO A 6 12.82 40.21 -61.43
N TRP A 7 13.13 40.46 -60.15
CA TRP A 7 13.19 41.74 -59.39
C TRP A 7 12.11 42.12 -58.35
N LEU A 8 12.58 42.10 -57.08
CA LEU A 8 12.48 43.11 -55.99
C LEU A 8 11.09 43.37 -55.35
N ARG A 9 10.90 43.42 -54.02
CA ARG A 9 11.69 44.07 -52.95
C ARG A 9 11.34 43.45 -51.58
N SER A 10 12.32 43.33 -50.69
CA SER A 10 12.11 43.30 -49.23
C SER A 10 12.17 44.74 -48.68
N PRO A 11 11.36 45.09 -47.67
CA PRO A 11 11.86 45.23 -46.29
C PRO A 11 10.85 44.69 -45.24
N LEU A 12 11.26 43.97 -44.19
CA LEU A 12 11.85 44.40 -42.91
C LEU A 12 10.83 44.97 -41.87
N ILE A 13 10.72 44.23 -40.75
CA ILE A 13 10.45 44.61 -39.33
C ILE A 13 8.99 44.73 -38.80
N LEU A 14 8.87 44.23 -37.55
CA LEU A 14 7.90 44.42 -36.45
C LEU A 14 6.76 43.38 -36.43
N GLY A 15 6.76 42.36 -35.57
CA GLY A 15 7.16 42.36 -34.17
C GLY A 15 5.95 42.69 -33.30
N LEU A 16 5.03 41.73 -33.14
CA LEU A 16 4.01 41.78 -32.10
C LEU A 16 3.87 40.39 -31.49
N SER A 17 4.68 40.17 -30.45
CA SER A 17 4.66 39.04 -29.54
C SER A 17 3.35 39.07 -28.75
N LEU A 18 2.34 38.32 -29.22
CA LEU A 18 1.13 38.12 -28.45
C LEU A 18 1.42 37.03 -27.40
N TRP A 19 1.65 37.50 -26.18
CA TRP A 19 1.77 36.68 -24.98
C TRP A 19 0.50 35.83 -24.81
N PHE A 20 0.55 34.59 -25.29
CA PHE A 20 -0.31 33.55 -24.74
C PHE A 20 0.18 33.32 -23.31
N LEU A 21 -0.52 33.94 -22.36
CA LEU A 21 -0.54 33.49 -20.97
C LEU A 21 -0.98 32.03 -21.01
N ALA A 22 0.01 31.14 -21.04
CA ALA A 22 -0.18 29.76 -20.66
C ALA A 22 -0.65 29.81 -19.21
N SER A 23 -1.95 29.61 -19.01
CA SER A 23 -2.50 29.17 -17.74
C SER A 23 -1.88 27.79 -17.50
N ILE A 24 -0.68 27.78 -16.90
CA ILE A 24 -0.09 26.57 -16.35
C ILE A 24 -1.07 26.17 -15.24
N PRO A 25 -1.81 25.06 -15.35
CA PRO A 25 -2.49 24.55 -14.19
C PRO A 25 -1.40 24.33 -13.15
N LEU A 26 -1.51 25.01 -12.01
CA LEU A 26 -0.75 24.69 -10.81
C LEU A 26 -0.80 23.17 -10.68
N ALA A 27 0.34 22.51 -10.86
CA ALA A 27 0.48 21.13 -10.47
C ALA A 27 0.31 21.16 -8.95
N TRP A 28 -0.88 20.79 -8.48
CA TRP A 28 -1.06 20.48 -7.07
C TRP A 28 -0.03 19.39 -6.79
N ALA A 29 0.82 19.61 -5.79
CA ALA A 29 1.48 18.53 -5.09
C ALA A 29 0.37 17.72 -4.41
N ALA A 30 -0.42 16.99 -5.20
CA ALA A 30 -1.29 15.97 -4.70
C ALA A 30 -0.35 14.91 -4.13
N GLY A 31 -0.49 14.61 -2.84
CA GLY A 31 0.10 13.39 -2.28
C GLY A 31 -0.23 12.21 -3.19
N GLU A 32 0.59 11.16 -3.13
CA GLU A 32 0.35 9.97 -3.94
C GLU A 32 -1.14 9.58 -3.87
N THR A 33 -1.78 9.59 -5.03
CA THR A 33 -3.21 9.30 -5.17
C THR A 33 -3.38 7.89 -5.66
N GLY A 34 -4.56 7.33 -5.46
CA GLY A 34 -4.95 6.16 -6.23
C GLY A 34 -6.46 5.97 -6.25
N THR A 35 -6.89 4.95 -6.97
CA THR A 35 -8.30 4.68 -7.22
C THR A 35 -8.63 3.25 -6.86
N PHE A 36 -9.68 3.06 -6.07
CA PHE A 36 -10.20 1.74 -5.78
C PHE A 36 -10.82 1.14 -7.03
N GLN A 37 -10.34 -0.02 -7.48
CA GLN A 37 -10.82 -0.69 -8.69
C GLN A 37 -11.88 -1.76 -8.39
N GLY A 38 -12.00 -2.19 -7.14
CA GLY A 38 -12.90 -3.27 -6.72
C GLY A 38 -12.19 -4.31 -5.86
N LEU A 39 -12.91 -5.36 -5.48
CA LEU A 39 -12.38 -6.44 -4.65
C LEU A 39 -11.56 -7.44 -5.48
N GLY A 40 -10.45 -7.90 -4.92
CA GLY A 40 -9.69 -9.08 -5.33
C GLY A 40 -10.28 -10.36 -4.72
N PRO A 41 -9.49 -11.34 -4.26
CA PRO A 41 -10.01 -12.49 -3.51
C PRO A 41 -10.72 -12.04 -2.23
N HIS A 42 -11.95 -12.49 -2.02
CA HIS A 42 -12.81 -12.05 -0.93
C HIS A 42 -13.90 -13.07 -0.60
N ALA A 43 -14.39 -13.04 0.63
CA ALA A 43 -15.51 -13.88 1.07
C ALA A 43 -16.37 -13.13 2.10
N ALA A 44 -17.52 -13.70 2.43
CA ALA A 44 -18.36 -13.19 3.51
C ALA A 44 -17.72 -13.50 4.87
N VAL A 45 -17.60 -12.49 5.72
CA VAL A 45 -17.10 -12.57 7.09
C VAL A 45 -18.26 -12.34 8.05
N TYR A 46 -18.41 -13.22 9.03
CA TYR A 46 -19.39 -13.11 10.11
C TYR A 46 -18.68 -12.78 11.41
N GLY A 47 -19.36 -12.04 12.29
CA GLY A 47 -18.80 -11.65 13.59
C GLY A 47 -19.71 -10.69 14.32
N THR A 48 -19.15 -10.00 15.31
CA THR A 48 -19.84 -8.91 16.02
C THR A 48 -19.08 -7.60 15.92
N LEU A 49 -19.84 -6.50 15.89
CA LEU A 49 -19.33 -5.13 15.96
C LEU A 49 -20.24 -4.35 16.91
N ASP A 50 -19.68 -3.64 17.88
CA ASP A 50 -20.44 -2.96 18.95
C ASP A 50 -21.45 -3.88 19.70
N GLY A 51 -21.17 -5.18 19.74
CA GLY A 51 -22.04 -6.19 20.35
C GLY A 51 -23.17 -6.73 19.47
N GLU A 52 -23.32 -6.23 18.25
CA GLU A 52 -24.33 -6.70 17.28
C GLU A 52 -23.73 -7.71 16.30
N SER A 53 -24.49 -8.76 15.95
CA SER A 53 -24.10 -9.71 14.91
C SER A 53 -24.21 -9.07 13.53
N VAL A 54 -23.13 -9.11 12.77
CA VAL A 54 -23.01 -8.45 11.47
C VAL A 54 -22.37 -9.38 10.44
N ARG A 55 -22.60 -9.04 9.16
CA ARG A 55 -22.02 -9.75 8.01
C ARG A 55 -21.46 -8.73 7.03
N TYR A 56 -20.17 -8.83 6.76
CA TYR A 56 -19.47 -7.98 5.80
C TYR A 56 -18.78 -8.81 4.71
N THR A 57 -18.43 -8.17 3.60
CA THR A 57 -17.56 -8.77 2.58
C THR A 57 -16.13 -8.33 2.86
N GLY A 58 -15.26 -9.27 3.24
CA GLY A 58 -13.86 -9.00 3.55
C GLY A 58 -12.92 -9.67 2.55
N GLY A 59 -11.79 -9.04 2.28
CA GLY A 59 -10.78 -9.56 1.38
C GLY A 59 -9.83 -8.49 0.88
N THR A 60 -9.08 -8.82 -0.17
CA THR A 60 -8.18 -7.86 -0.81
C THR A 60 -8.96 -6.77 -1.54
N MET A 61 -8.56 -5.52 -1.35
CA MET A 61 -8.97 -4.38 -2.17
C MET A 61 -7.92 -4.09 -3.23
N ASN A 62 -8.34 -3.99 -4.49
CA ASN A 62 -7.46 -3.68 -5.62
C ASN A 62 -7.35 -2.15 -5.76
N PHE A 63 -6.17 -1.61 -5.50
CA PHE A 63 -5.92 -0.17 -5.52
C PHE A 63 -4.99 0.22 -6.66
N GLN A 64 -5.46 1.03 -7.60
CA GLN A 64 -4.65 1.52 -8.71
C GLN A 64 -3.91 2.78 -8.26
N LEU A 65 -2.59 2.69 -8.09
CA LEU A 65 -1.76 3.85 -7.75
C LEU A 65 -1.66 4.79 -8.95
N SER A 66 -1.73 6.10 -8.72
CA SER A 66 -1.55 7.13 -9.75
C SER A 66 -0.17 7.03 -10.36
N GLY A 67 -0.10 6.75 -11.66
CA GLY A 67 1.17 6.53 -12.38
C GLY A 67 1.91 5.24 -12.01
N GLY A 68 1.30 4.37 -11.18
CA GLY A 68 1.88 3.13 -10.69
C GLY A 68 1.11 1.88 -11.12
N GLY A 69 1.44 0.76 -10.48
CA GLY A 69 0.75 -0.52 -10.68
C GLY A 69 -0.47 -0.69 -9.76
N LEU A 70 -1.11 -1.85 -9.89
CA LEU A 70 -2.15 -2.29 -8.97
C LEU A 70 -1.52 -2.77 -7.67
N ALA A 71 -1.92 -2.18 -6.55
CA ALA A 71 -1.51 -2.55 -5.20
C ALA A 71 -2.64 -3.29 -4.47
N PRO A 72 -2.40 -4.49 -3.91
CA PRO A 72 -3.34 -5.12 -3.01
C PRO A 72 -3.36 -4.38 -1.67
N THR A 73 -4.54 -4.09 -1.14
CA THR A 73 -4.74 -3.34 0.11
C THR A 73 -5.82 -4.00 0.96
N PHE A 74 -5.90 -3.62 2.23
CA PHE A 74 -7.02 -3.94 3.11
C PHE A 74 -7.73 -2.66 3.53
N CYS A 75 -9.02 -2.78 3.84
CA CYS A 75 -9.83 -1.71 4.42
C CYS A 75 -9.56 -1.61 5.94
N THR A 76 -9.44 -0.41 6.47
CA THR A 76 -9.34 -0.16 7.94
C THR A 76 -10.55 0.60 8.48
N ASP A 77 -11.60 0.72 7.69
CA ASP A 77 -12.81 1.45 8.07
C ASP A 77 -14.04 0.66 7.62
N LEU A 78 -14.54 -0.17 8.51
CA LEU A 78 -15.64 -1.10 8.25
C LEU A 78 -16.99 -0.38 8.13
N ARG A 79 -17.10 0.84 8.64
CA ARG A 79 -18.37 1.60 8.69
C ARG A 79 -18.62 2.38 7.41
N HIS A 80 -17.58 2.70 6.66
CA HIS A 80 -17.71 3.50 5.43
C HIS A 80 -17.56 2.63 4.18
N HIS A 81 -18.58 2.70 3.33
CA HIS A 81 -18.58 1.99 2.07
C HIS A 81 -17.69 2.68 1.03
N VAL A 82 -16.97 1.85 0.28
CA VAL A 82 -16.20 2.27 -0.88
C VAL A 82 -16.83 1.72 -2.16
N ARG A 83 -16.64 2.41 -3.27
CA ARG A 83 -17.14 2.05 -4.60
C ARG A 83 -16.00 2.10 -5.61
N SER A 84 -16.05 1.20 -6.59
CA SER A 84 -15.08 1.24 -7.69
C SER A 84 -15.12 2.61 -8.37
N GLY A 85 -13.95 3.22 -8.55
CA GLY A 85 -13.80 4.60 -9.02
C GLY A 85 -13.54 5.62 -7.91
N ASP A 86 -13.75 5.28 -6.64
CA ASP A 86 -13.44 6.18 -5.53
C ASP A 86 -11.94 6.49 -5.47
N MET A 87 -11.62 7.77 -5.34
CA MET A 87 -10.25 8.27 -5.25
C MET A 87 -9.82 8.44 -3.79
N PHE A 88 -8.58 8.07 -3.51
CA PHE A 88 -7.97 8.28 -2.21
C PHE A 88 -6.65 9.03 -2.36
N VAL A 89 -6.29 9.72 -1.30
CA VAL A 89 -5.01 10.39 -1.11
C VAL A 89 -4.29 9.68 0.02
N THR A 90 -2.97 9.59 -0.06
CA THR A 90 -2.18 9.20 1.11
C THR A 90 -2.35 10.21 2.24
N SER A 91 -2.41 9.69 3.47
CA SER A 91 -2.41 10.51 4.68
C SER A 91 -1.08 10.33 5.42
N ASP A 92 -0.72 11.33 6.22
CA ASP A 92 0.40 11.24 7.18
C ASP A 92 -0.04 10.56 8.49
N GLU A 93 -1.20 9.90 8.50
CA GLU A 93 -1.72 9.23 9.68
C GLU A 93 -0.85 8.02 10.03
N VAL A 94 -0.43 7.96 11.29
CA VAL A 94 0.40 6.86 11.77
C VAL A 94 -0.47 5.62 11.95
N MET A 95 -0.21 4.63 11.10
CA MET A 95 -0.88 3.33 11.18
C MET A 95 -0.61 2.64 12.53
N PRO A 96 -1.64 2.09 13.21
CA PRO A 96 -1.45 1.29 14.42
C PRO A 96 -0.46 0.15 14.20
N CYS A 97 0.45 -0.06 15.15
CA CYS A 97 1.54 -1.03 14.99
C CYS A 97 1.05 -2.46 14.75
N ALA A 98 -0.07 -2.88 15.35
CA ALA A 98 -0.66 -4.19 15.10
C ALA A 98 -1.07 -4.37 13.63
N ILE A 99 -1.69 -3.36 13.03
CA ILE A 99 -2.08 -3.37 11.61
C ILE A 99 -0.84 -3.37 10.73
N ARG A 100 0.17 -2.55 11.05
CA ARG A 100 1.46 -2.55 10.34
C ARG A 100 2.12 -3.94 10.37
N TRP A 101 2.18 -4.57 11.55
CA TRP A 101 2.72 -5.92 11.72
C TRP A 101 1.94 -6.95 10.88
N LEU A 102 0.61 -6.87 10.89
CA LEU A 102 -0.25 -7.72 10.06
C LEU A 102 0.01 -7.53 8.57
N LEU A 103 0.19 -6.30 8.08
CA LEU A 103 0.50 -6.07 6.66
C LEU A 103 1.86 -6.64 6.25
N LEU A 104 2.83 -6.72 7.18
CA LEU A 104 4.14 -7.32 6.91
C LEU A 104 4.08 -8.86 6.93
N HIS A 105 3.32 -9.45 7.84
CA HIS A 105 3.31 -10.90 8.08
C HIS A 105 2.18 -11.64 7.35
N TYR A 106 1.07 -10.97 7.14
CA TYR A 106 -0.16 -11.48 6.51
C TYR A 106 -0.66 -10.48 5.46
N PRO A 107 0.13 -10.16 4.42
CA PRO A 107 -0.25 -9.11 3.48
C PRO A 107 -1.42 -9.56 2.59
N PRO A 108 -2.16 -8.60 2.01
CA PRO A 108 -3.17 -8.90 1.01
C PRO A 108 -2.55 -9.50 -0.25
N ARG A 109 -3.36 -10.21 -1.03
CA ARG A 109 -2.95 -10.90 -2.25
C ARG A 109 -3.89 -10.57 -3.39
N LEU A 110 -3.34 -10.21 -4.55
CA LEU A 110 -4.11 -10.05 -5.78
C LEU A 110 -4.59 -11.41 -6.30
N SER A 111 -5.62 -11.38 -7.12
CA SER A 111 -6.07 -12.54 -7.89
C SER A 111 -4.94 -13.06 -8.78
N GLY A 112 -4.66 -14.36 -8.74
CA GLY A 112 -3.61 -14.99 -9.54
C GLY A 112 -2.21 -14.96 -8.92
N TYR A 113 -2.06 -14.52 -7.65
CA TYR A 113 -0.81 -14.64 -6.91
C TYR A 113 -0.32 -16.10 -6.88
N ALA A 114 0.95 -16.31 -7.25
CA ALA A 114 1.60 -17.62 -7.27
C ALA A 114 3.04 -17.52 -6.76
N PRO A 115 3.54 -18.55 -6.03
CA PRO A 115 2.84 -19.77 -5.65
C PRO A 115 1.77 -19.52 -4.57
N TRP A 116 0.69 -20.30 -4.63
CA TRP A 116 -0.33 -20.38 -3.59
C TRP A 116 -0.48 -21.84 -3.16
N PRO A 117 -0.56 -22.16 -1.85
CA PRO A 117 -0.50 -21.25 -0.68
C PRO A 117 0.89 -20.63 -0.46
N ASP A 118 0.93 -19.46 0.20
CA ASP A 118 2.16 -18.70 0.48
C ASP A 118 2.79 -19.00 1.84
N ARG A 119 2.09 -19.75 2.70
CA ARG A 119 2.55 -20.21 4.01
C ARG A 119 1.93 -21.59 4.30
N ALA A 120 2.57 -22.36 5.17
CA ALA A 120 2.11 -23.72 5.50
C ALA A 120 0.75 -23.74 6.23
N ASP A 121 0.42 -22.67 6.95
CA ASP A 121 -0.79 -22.52 7.75
C ASP A 121 -1.92 -21.76 7.03
N THR A 122 -1.69 -21.32 5.79
CA THR A 122 -2.66 -20.60 4.96
C THR A 122 -3.83 -21.51 4.55
N LEU A 123 -5.06 -20.99 4.54
CA LEU A 123 -6.22 -21.73 4.03
C LEU A 123 -6.03 -22.09 2.55
N SER A 124 -6.54 -23.26 2.13
CA SER A 124 -6.44 -23.70 0.73
C SER A 124 -7.20 -22.78 -0.24
N ASP A 125 -8.28 -22.16 0.23
CA ASP A 125 -9.07 -21.17 -0.51
C ASP A 125 -8.54 -19.74 -0.27
N VAL A 126 -7.96 -19.14 -1.31
CA VAL A 126 -7.44 -17.77 -1.27
C VAL A 126 -8.50 -16.72 -0.91
N ASN A 127 -9.75 -16.94 -1.28
CA ASN A 127 -10.84 -16.02 -0.95
C ASN A 127 -11.09 -16.00 0.56
N GLN A 128 -11.09 -17.18 1.18
CA GLN A 128 -11.29 -17.32 2.62
C GLN A 128 -10.07 -16.84 3.40
N GLU A 129 -8.84 -17.11 2.95
CA GLU A 129 -7.64 -16.58 3.62
C GLU A 129 -7.64 -15.04 3.57
N MET A 130 -7.88 -14.43 2.40
CA MET A 130 -7.88 -12.96 2.31
C MET A 130 -8.98 -12.34 3.16
N ALA A 131 -10.15 -12.98 3.24
CA ALA A 131 -11.23 -12.57 4.14
C ALA A 131 -10.81 -12.68 5.62
N ALA A 132 -10.11 -13.74 6.02
CA ALA A 132 -9.62 -13.92 7.38
C ALA A 132 -8.54 -12.89 7.76
N ARG A 133 -7.60 -12.60 6.85
CA ARG A 133 -6.58 -11.55 7.03
C ARG A 133 -7.22 -10.17 7.15
N GLN A 134 -8.21 -9.85 6.31
CA GLN A 134 -8.99 -8.60 6.41
C GLN A 134 -9.77 -8.51 7.73
N ALA A 135 -10.36 -9.60 8.20
CA ALA A 135 -11.06 -9.64 9.49
C ALA A 135 -10.13 -9.38 10.68
N ALA A 136 -8.89 -9.88 10.62
CA ALA A 136 -7.86 -9.57 11.60
C ALA A 136 -7.49 -8.08 11.59
N VAL A 137 -7.40 -7.44 10.42
CA VAL A 137 -7.20 -5.98 10.33
C VAL A 137 -8.36 -5.23 10.99
N TRP A 138 -9.62 -5.57 10.69
CA TRP A 138 -10.81 -4.95 11.29
C TRP A 138 -10.90 -5.14 12.80
N HIS A 139 -10.32 -6.20 13.35
CA HIS A 139 -10.24 -6.37 14.79
C HIS A 139 -9.45 -5.22 15.45
N PHE A 140 -8.32 -4.85 14.86
CA PHE A 140 -7.46 -3.79 15.38
C PHE A 140 -7.86 -2.38 14.94
N SER A 141 -8.51 -2.21 13.78
CA SER A 141 -8.96 -0.88 13.32
C SER A 141 -10.34 -0.50 13.85
N ASP A 142 -11.30 -1.43 13.84
CA ASP A 142 -12.73 -1.14 14.04
C ASP A 142 -13.31 -1.80 15.30
N GLY A 143 -12.55 -2.65 15.99
CA GLY A 143 -13.04 -3.44 17.12
C GLY A 143 -13.93 -4.62 16.69
N PHE A 144 -13.82 -5.06 15.44
CA PHE A 144 -14.56 -6.22 14.94
C PHE A 144 -14.16 -7.51 15.66
N HIS A 145 -15.12 -8.36 15.98
CA HIS A 145 -14.89 -9.65 16.64
C HIS A 145 -15.32 -10.79 15.70
N PRO A 146 -14.38 -11.46 15.01
CA PRO A 146 -14.73 -12.52 14.07
C PRO A 146 -15.46 -13.69 14.74
N ASP A 147 -16.45 -14.26 14.06
CA ASP A 147 -17.17 -15.44 14.54
C ASP A 147 -16.28 -16.69 14.46
N GLY A 148 -15.68 -17.05 15.59
CA GLY A 148 -14.77 -18.19 15.74
C GLY A 148 -15.40 -19.57 15.45
N SER A 149 -16.72 -19.66 15.24
CA SER A 149 -17.38 -20.90 14.80
C SER A 149 -17.29 -21.15 13.29
N THR A 150 -16.84 -20.15 12.52
CA THR A 150 -16.66 -20.23 11.06
C THR A 150 -15.20 -20.45 10.69
N THR A 151 -14.92 -21.09 9.54
CA THR A 151 -13.55 -21.29 9.04
C THR A 151 -12.77 -19.97 8.92
N ILE A 152 -13.42 -18.92 8.43
CA ILE A 152 -12.81 -17.58 8.27
C ILE A 152 -12.53 -16.95 9.64
N GLY A 153 -13.48 -17.02 10.57
CA GLY A 153 -13.32 -16.42 11.89
C GLY A 153 -12.31 -17.16 12.77
N GLU A 154 -12.28 -18.50 12.74
CA GLU A 154 -11.25 -19.30 13.40
C GLU A 154 -9.85 -18.93 12.87
N ARG A 155 -9.70 -18.84 11.54
CA ARG A 155 -8.44 -18.40 10.92
C ARG A 155 -8.09 -16.96 11.30
N ALA A 156 -9.05 -16.05 11.33
CA ALA A 156 -8.84 -14.68 11.74
C ALA A 156 -8.33 -14.61 13.19
N TRP A 157 -8.89 -15.40 14.11
CA TRP A 157 -8.39 -15.50 15.48
C TRP A 157 -6.98 -16.06 15.57
N ALA A 158 -6.62 -17.05 14.76
CA ALA A 158 -5.24 -17.53 14.69
C ALA A 158 -4.26 -16.42 14.26
N ILE A 159 -4.66 -15.58 13.31
CA ILE A 159 -3.86 -14.43 12.85
C ILE A 159 -3.79 -13.33 13.93
N ILE A 160 -4.92 -12.99 14.56
CA ILE A 160 -4.99 -12.00 15.65
C ILE A 160 -4.08 -12.43 16.81
N ASN A 161 -4.13 -13.70 17.20
CA ASN A 161 -3.32 -14.25 18.29
C ASN A 161 -1.83 -14.39 17.94
N ALA A 162 -1.45 -14.30 16.66
CA ALA A 162 -0.06 -14.28 16.23
C ALA A 162 0.58 -12.89 16.39
N VAL A 163 -0.23 -11.82 16.52
CA VAL A 163 0.28 -10.47 16.75
C VAL A 163 0.94 -10.40 18.13
N PRO A 164 2.22 -10.01 18.24
CA PRO A 164 2.91 -9.96 19.52
C PRO A 164 2.35 -8.83 20.40
N ALA A 165 2.58 -8.93 21.71
CA ALA A 165 2.14 -7.92 22.67
C ALA A 165 2.79 -6.54 22.43
N ASP A 166 4.00 -6.50 21.88
CA ASP A 166 4.67 -5.29 21.38
C ASP A 166 4.92 -5.40 19.86
N PRO A 167 3.92 -5.08 19.03
CA PRO A 167 4.03 -5.15 17.57
C PRO A 167 4.86 -4.00 16.98
N CYS A 168 5.15 -2.94 17.76
CA CYS A 168 6.03 -1.87 17.28
C CYS A 168 7.50 -2.30 17.35
N GLY A 169 7.89 -3.03 18.40
CA GLY A 169 9.25 -3.49 18.65
C GLY A 169 9.64 -4.76 17.88
N ALA A 170 8.66 -5.62 17.57
CA ALA A 170 8.92 -6.93 16.95
C ALA A 170 9.61 -6.86 15.57
N ASP A 171 9.33 -5.81 14.78
CA ASP A 171 9.83 -5.70 13.39
C ASP A 171 10.91 -4.61 13.24
N LEU A 172 11.49 -4.12 14.34
CA LEU A 172 12.56 -3.11 14.25
C LEU A 172 13.80 -3.74 13.61
N PRO A 173 14.37 -3.13 12.56
CA PRO A 173 15.56 -3.67 11.92
C PRO A 173 16.71 -3.72 12.92
N VAL A 174 17.32 -4.89 13.07
CA VAL A 174 18.50 -5.06 13.91
C VAL A 174 19.71 -4.60 13.12
N MET A 175 20.35 -3.54 13.61
CA MET A 175 21.59 -3.02 13.03
C MET A 175 22.78 -3.48 13.87
N THR A 176 23.75 -4.13 13.23
CA THR A 176 25.04 -4.47 13.82
C THR A 176 26.16 -3.83 13.02
N ILE A 177 27.18 -3.33 13.72
CA ILE A 177 28.37 -2.74 13.12
C ILE A 177 29.56 -3.56 13.59
N THR A 178 30.37 -4.07 12.66
CA THR A 178 31.56 -4.87 12.97
C THR A 178 32.82 -4.22 12.40
N PRO A 179 33.88 -3.98 13.20
CA PRO A 179 33.94 -4.19 14.66
C PRO A 179 33.26 -3.03 15.40
N ALA A 180 32.40 -3.33 16.38
CA ALA A 180 31.69 -2.30 17.16
C ALA A 180 32.61 -1.48 18.08
N SER A 181 33.78 -2.02 18.42
CA SER A 181 34.72 -1.48 19.42
C SER A 181 36.07 -1.08 18.82
N ALA A 182 36.11 -0.82 17.51
CA ALA A 182 37.35 -0.53 16.83
C ALA A 182 37.88 0.88 17.19
N VAL A 183 39.07 0.95 17.79
CA VAL A 183 39.77 2.20 18.09
C VAL A 183 40.89 2.37 17.10
N ASN A 184 40.85 3.46 16.32
CA ASN A 184 41.87 3.76 15.31
C ASN A 184 42.88 4.78 15.82
N PRO A 185 44.19 4.57 15.56
CA PRO A 185 45.19 5.62 15.64
C PRO A 185 44.86 6.81 14.72
N ILE A 186 45.47 7.97 14.99
CA ILE A 186 45.36 9.15 14.13
C ILE A 186 45.89 8.79 12.72
N ASN A 187 45.15 9.21 11.69
CA ASN A 187 45.43 9.01 10.26
C ASN A 187 45.34 7.56 9.74
N THR A 188 44.60 6.67 10.41
CA THR A 188 44.27 5.36 9.85
C THR A 188 42.79 5.24 9.51
N THR A 189 42.49 4.62 8.38
CA THR A 189 41.12 4.29 7.97
C THR A 189 40.80 2.85 8.36
N GLN A 190 39.61 2.61 8.88
CA GLN A 190 39.11 1.27 9.12
C GLN A 190 37.81 1.03 8.37
N LEU A 191 37.70 -0.19 7.86
CA LEU A 191 36.51 -0.66 7.18
C LEU A 191 35.56 -1.22 8.23
N PHE A 192 34.32 -0.74 8.20
CA PHE A 192 33.24 -1.28 9.01
C PHE A 192 32.27 -2.03 8.10
N THR A 193 31.77 -3.16 8.59
CA THR A 193 30.62 -3.83 7.99
C THR A 193 29.40 -3.45 8.80
N VAL A 194 28.43 -2.81 8.14
CA VAL A 194 27.10 -2.58 8.69
C VAL A 194 26.19 -3.68 8.16
N THR A 195 25.62 -4.45 9.07
CA THR A 195 24.62 -5.46 8.72
C THR A 195 23.29 -5.03 9.29
N VAL A 196 22.30 -4.90 8.42
CA VAL A 196 20.91 -4.63 8.78
C VAL A 196 20.12 -5.89 8.46
N THR A 197 19.48 -6.47 9.47
CA THR A 197 18.53 -7.57 9.29
C THR A 197 17.13 -7.08 9.61
N GLN A 198 16.13 -7.63 8.92
CA GLN A 198 14.74 -7.50 9.34
C GLN A 198 14.61 -8.07 10.76
N GLY A 199 13.86 -7.36 11.63
CA GLY A 199 13.53 -7.82 12.98
C GLY A 199 12.67 -9.08 12.98
#